data_AF-A0A5E4JMC0-F1
#
_entry.id   AF-A0A5E4JMC0-F1
#
_cell.length_a   1.000
_cell.length_b   1.000
_cell.length_c   1.000
_cell.angle_alpha   90.00
_cell.angle_beta   90.00
_cell.angle_gamma   90.00
#
_symmetry.space_group_name_H-M   'P 1'
#
loop_
_entity.id
_entity.type
_entity.pdbx_description
1 polymer ?
#
loop_
_entity_poly.entity_id
_entity_poly.type
_entity_poly.pdbx_seq_one_letter_code
_entity_poly.pdbx_strand_id
1 'polypeptide(L)'
;MVVSPSQALELTQADCTEVNQLESRIDAYLLENFNGGGISISLPNAIKPKVKTELVRRYKEYWDDVRYECDQRDGCYLTLKQVGGRR
;
A
#
# COMPACT_ATOMS: atom_id res chain seq x y z
N MET A 1 35.31 -20.42 6.69
CA MET A 1 35.08 -19.39 5.65
C MET A 1 33.83 -18.63 6.06
N VAL A 2 33.95 -17.32 6.32
CA VAL A 2 32.87 -16.47 6.83
C VAL A 2 31.99 -16.05 5.65
N VAL A 3 30.74 -16.54 5.61
CA VAL A 3 29.76 -16.13 4.59
C VAL A 3 29.09 -14.86 5.11
N SER A 4 29.36 -13.72 4.48
CA SER A 4 28.67 -12.46 4.78
C SER A 4 27.35 -12.40 4.02
N PRO A 5 26.19 -12.25 4.67
CA PRO A 5 24.95 -11.94 3.95
C PRO A 5 24.90 -10.43 3.65
N SER A 6 25.63 -10.00 2.62
CA SER A 6 25.33 -8.74 1.94
C SER A 6 24.27 -9.03 0.89
N GLN A 7 23.02 -9.20 1.31
CA GLN A 7 21.88 -9.11 0.40
C GLN A 7 21.35 -7.68 0.48
N ALA A 8 22.06 -6.76 -0.17
CA ALA A 8 21.39 -5.61 -0.75
C ALA A 8 20.40 -6.21 -1.76
N LEU A 9 19.12 -6.17 -1.41
CA LEU A 9 18.04 -6.63 -2.26
C LEU A 9 18.00 -5.70 -3.47
N GLU A 10 18.81 -5.97 -4.49
CA GLU A 10 18.77 -5.29 -5.76
C GLU A 10 17.42 -5.62 -6.40
N LEU A 11 16.47 -4.69 -6.21
CA LEU A 11 15.12 -4.67 -6.77
C LEU A 11 15.18 -4.46 -8.29
N THR A 12 15.84 -5.36 -9.02
CA THR A 12 15.82 -5.40 -10.49
C THR A 12 14.65 -6.26 -10.98
N GLN A 13 13.44 -5.99 -10.49
CA GLN A 13 12.18 -6.35 -11.13
C GLN A 13 11.02 -5.82 -10.28
N ALA A 14 10.79 -4.52 -10.36
CA ALA A 14 9.51 -3.97 -9.95
C ALA A 14 8.58 -3.99 -11.18
N ASP A 15 7.97 -5.15 -11.39
CA ASP A 15 6.87 -5.45 -12.29
C ASP A 15 6.00 -6.50 -11.56
N CYS A 16 4.81 -6.13 -11.11
CA CYS A 16 3.79 -6.97 -10.46
C CYS A 16 4.05 -7.54 -9.05
N THR A 17 5.24 -8.07 -8.71
CA THR A 17 5.45 -8.73 -7.40
C THR A 17 5.35 -7.77 -6.22
N GLU A 18 5.86 -6.54 -6.38
CA GLU A 18 5.79 -5.49 -5.35
C GLU A 18 4.34 -5.02 -5.11
N VAL A 19 3.51 -5.00 -6.16
CA VAL A 19 2.08 -4.66 -6.07
C VAL A 19 1.38 -5.72 -5.21
N ASN A 20 1.51 -7.01 -5.57
CA ASN A 20 0.87 -8.10 -4.84
C ASN A 20 1.32 -8.18 -3.38
N GLN A 21 2.61 -7.95 -3.09
CA GLN A 21 3.11 -7.95 -1.72
C GLN A 21 2.57 -6.78 -0.89
N LEU A 22 2.49 -5.58 -1.48
CA LEU A 22 1.88 -4.43 -0.81
C LEU A 22 0.38 -4.62 -0.65
N GLU A 23 -0.31 -5.12 -1.67
CA GLU A 23 -1.74 -5.45 -1.61
C GLU A 23 -2.02 -6.45 -0.50
N SER A 24 -1.27 -7.55 -0.42
CA SER A 24 -1.47 -8.55 0.63
C SER A 24 -1.22 -8.00 2.03
N ARG A 25 -0.24 -7.11 2.20
CA ARG A 25 0.02 -6.44 3.50
C ARG A 25 -1.07 -5.44 3.86
N ILE A 26 -1.54 -4.67 2.89
CA ILE A 26 -2.66 -3.75 3.06
C ILE A 26 -3.91 -4.54 3.43
N ASP A 27 -4.22 -5.62 2.71
CA ASP A 27 -5.40 -6.46 2.94
C ASP A 27 -5.38 -7.11 4.33
N ALA A 28 -4.22 -7.65 4.75
CA ALA A 28 -4.05 -8.16 6.11
C ALA A 28 -4.25 -7.05 7.17
N TYR A 29 -3.65 -5.88 6.96
CA TYR A 29 -3.81 -4.75 7.87
C TYR A 29 -5.26 -4.28 7.96
N LEU A 30 -5.95 -4.23 6.80
CA LEU A 30 -7.38 -3.95 6.72
C LEU A 30 -8.17 -5.00 7.50
N LEU A 31 -7.93 -6.28 7.28
CA LEU A 31 -8.66 -7.35 7.96
C LEU A 31 -8.53 -7.25 9.50
N GLU A 32 -7.35 -6.88 9.99
CA GLU A 32 -7.08 -6.78 11.43
C GLU A 32 -7.56 -5.47 12.07
N ASN A 33 -7.53 -4.36 11.33
CA ASN A 33 -7.74 -3.01 11.89
C ASN A 33 -8.99 -2.30 11.37
N PHE A 34 -9.64 -2.81 10.31
CA PHE A 34 -10.81 -2.18 9.74
C PHE A 34 -12.06 -2.51 10.53
N ASN A 35 -12.56 -1.52 11.27
CA ASN A 35 -13.77 -1.65 12.09
C ASN A 35 -14.97 -0.84 11.54
N GLY A 36 -15.05 -0.64 10.22
CA GLY A 36 -16.17 0.05 9.56
C GLY A 36 -16.03 1.58 9.45
N GLY A 37 -14.81 2.10 9.24
CA GLY A 37 -14.54 3.54 9.18
C GLY A 37 -13.60 3.98 8.05
N GLY A 38 -12.75 4.96 8.34
CA GLY A 38 -11.61 5.31 7.50
C GLY A 38 -10.32 4.76 8.11
N ILE A 39 -9.43 4.24 7.28
CA ILE A 39 -8.14 3.72 7.70
C ILE A 39 -7.03 4.32 6.83
N SER A 40 -5.92 4.69 7.46
CA SER A 40 -4.76 5.26 6.78
C SER A 40 -3.57 4.34 6.99
N ILE A 41 -2.97 3.91 5.89
CA ILE A 41 -1.91 2.89 5.87
C ILE A 41 -0.64 3.54 5.37
N SER A 42 0.42 3.53 6.20
CA SER A 42 1.74 3.98 5.75
C SER A 42 2.32 3.02 4.73
N LEU A 43 2.78 3.57 3.62
CA LEU A 43 3.46 2.88 2.55
C LEU A 43 4.89 3.43 2.39
N PRO A 44 5.81 2.60 1.89
CA PRO A 44 7.18 3.04 1.67
C PRO A 44 7.23 4.25 0.72
N ASN A 45 8.11 5.21 0.97
CA ASN A 45 8.22 6.43 0.15
C ASN A 45 8.72 6.14 -1.29
N ALA A 46 9.34 4.97 -1.50
CA ALA A 46 10.02 4.59 -2.73
C ALA A 46 9.17 3.73 -3.69
N ILE A 47 7.83 3.69 -3.54
CA ILE A 47 7.00 2.91 -4.46
C ILE A 47 6.98 3.55 -5.84
N LYS A 48 7.05 2.71 -6.87
CA LYS A 48 6.92 3.20 -8.24
C LYS A 48 5.54 3.83 -8.46
N PRO A 49 5.44 4.92 -9.26
CA PRO A 49 4.16 5.57 -9.55
C PRO A 49 3.14 4.64 -10.24
N LYS A 50 3.61 3.63 -10.99
CA LYS A 50 2.77 2.58 -11.59
C LYS A 50 2.10 1.72 -10.50
N VAL A 51 2.85 1.30 -9.49
CA VAL A 51 2.35 0.51 -8.35
C VAL A 51 1.33 1.30 -7.55
N LYS A 52 1.62 2.58 -7.26
CA LYS A 52 0.67 3.52 -6.63
C LYS A 52 -0.65 3.56 -7.40
N THR A 53 -0.58 3.75 -8.71
CA THR A 53 -1.77 3.87 -9.55
C THR A 53 -2.61 2.60 -9.53
N GLU A 54 -1.97 1.43 -9.63
CA GLU A 54 -2.66 0.14 -9.61
C GLU A 54 -3.29 -0.12 -8.23
N LEU A 55 -2.59 0.14 -7.13
CA LEU A 55 -3.11 0.04 -5.76
C LEU A 55 -4.35 0.91 -5.58
N VAL A 56 -4.26 2.20 -5.92
CA VAL A 56 -5.39 3.12 -5.82
C VAL A 56 -6.58 2.63 -6.66
N ARG A 57 -6.31 2.14 -7.88
CA ARG A 57 -7.37 1.62 -8.76
C ARG A 57 -8.05 0.40 -8.15
N ARG A 58 -7.27 -0.55 -7.62
CA ARG A 58 -7.77 -1.76 -6.98
C ARG A 58 -8.66 -1.44 -5.79
N TYR A 59 -8.17 -0.61 -4.86
CA TYR A 59 -8.93 -0.29 -3.66
C TYR A 59 -10.13 0.62 -3.93
N LYS A 60 -10.11 1.44 -4.98
CA LYS A 60 -11.30 2.19 -5.42
C LYS A 60 -12.49 1.31 -5.81
N GLU A 61 -12.27 0.04 -6.14
CA GLU A 61 -13.38 -0.88 -6.40
C GLU A 61 -14.12 -1.30 -5.12
N TYR A 62 -13.45 -1.22 -3.96
CA TYR A 62 -13.98 -1.67 -2.67
C TYR A 62 -14.28 -0.53 -1.68
N TRP A 63 -13.73 0.66 -1.95
CA TRP A 63 -13.78 1.83 -1.07
C TRP A 63 -14.25 3.06 -1.83
N ASP A 64 -15.16 3.83 -1.23
CA ASP A 64 -15.72 5.05 -1.84
C ASP A 64 -14.68 6.16 -2.01
N ASP A 65 -13.80 6.35 -1.02
CA ASP A 65 -12.75 7.37 -1.06
C ASP A 65 -11.38 6.75 -0.80
N VAL A 66 -10.54 6.76 -1.84
CA VAL A 66 -9.16 6.25 -1.81
C VAL A 66 -8.22 7.36 -2.20
N ARG A 67 -7.37 7.76 -1.25
CA ARG A 67 -6.42 8.86 -1.41
C ARG A 67 -5.04 8.38 -1.08
N TYR A 68 -4.10 8.63 -1.99
CA TYR A 68 -2.69 8.39 -1.74
C TYR A 68 -1.99 9.73 -1.60
N GLU A 69 -1.48 9.98 -0.40
CA GLU A 69 -0.85 11.24 -0.01
C GLU A 69 0.59 10.93 0.41
N CYS A 70 1.56 11.64 -0.14
CA CYS A 70 2.94 11.56 0.34
C CYS A 70 3.32 12.88 0.97
N ASP A 71 3.68 12.81 2.24
CA ASP A 71 4.31 13.90 2.94
C ASP A 71 5.84 13.71 2.89
N GLN A 72 6.58 14.78 2.59
CA GLN A 72 8.04 14.72 2.52
C GLN A 72 8.71 14.46 3.87
N ARG A 73 8.01 14.65 4.99
CA ARG A 73 8.53 14.45 6.36
C ARG A 73 8.06 13.14 6.97
N ASP A 74 6.83 12.76 6.71
CA ASP A 74 6.16 11.64 7.40
C ASP A 74 6.15 10.35 6.54
N GLY A 75 6.18 10.48 5.21
CA GLY A 75 6.18 9.36 4.26
C GLY A 75 4.93 9.31 3.39
N CYS A 76 4.71 8.19 2.70
CA CYS A 76 3.52 7.99 1.89
C CYS A 76 2.43 7.24 2.66
N TYR A 77 1.18 7.61 2.43
CA TYR A 77 0.02 7.03 3.09
C TYR A 77 -1.07 6.75 2.05
N LEU A 78 -1.69 5.59 2.17
CA LEU A 78 -2.92 5.24 1.48
C LEU A 78 -4.07 5.32 2.49
N THR A 79 -4.90 6.33 2.33
CA THR A 79 -6.14 6.51 3.08
C THR A 79 -7.28 5.87 2.31
N LEU A 80 -7.98 4.96 2.98
CA LEU A 80 -9.13 4.22 2.51
C LEU A 80 -10.32 4.59 3.41
N LYS A 81 -11.38 5.15 2.83
CA LYS A 81 -12.59 5.59 3.54
C LYS A 81 -13.82 4.98 2.90
N GLN A 82 -14.59 4.23 3.69
CA GLN A 82 -15.94 3.82 3.32
C GLN A 82 -16.87 4.97 3.67
N VAL A 83 -17.30 5.70 2.65
CA VAL A 83 -18.22 6.82 2.82
C VAL A 83 -19.61 6.22 2.76
N GLY A 84 -20.06 5.64 3.88
CA GLY A 84 -21.28 4.83 4.00
C GLY A 84 -22.42 5.27 3.08
N GLY A 85 -22.66 4.47 2.04
CA GLY A 85 -23.42 4.91 0.87
C GLY A 85 -24.23 3.83 0.16
N ARG A 86 -24.82 2.88 0.89
CA ARG A 86 -26.16 2.35 0.54
C ARG A 86 -26.85 1.80 1.80
N ARG A 87 -27.73 2.63 2.33
CA ARG A 87 -28.93 2.15 3.04
C ARG A 87 -29.76 1.25 2.13
#